data_AF-A0AAV3YD57-F1
#
_entry.id   AF-A0AAV3YD57-F1
#
_cell.length_a   1.000
_cell.length_b   1.000
_cell.length_c   1.000
_cell.angle_alpha   90.00
_cell.angle_beta   90.00
_cell.angle_gamma   90.00
#
_symmetry.space_group_name_H-M   'P 1'
#
loop_
_entity.id
_entity.type
_entity.pdbx_description
1 polymer ?
#
loop_
_entity_poly.entity_id
_entity_poly.type
_entity_poly.pdbx_seq_one_letter_code
_entity_poly.pdbx_strand_id
1 'polypeptide(L)'
;MEKVLKYPLSPVPWSLSSPGGLPLKINKATLLHKLENTFNCFESQDFSRQPYTAYIIDGNALLHCLSSGPDTFKDFAKQAFRSLPQTTSVHFVTDTYKPYSKKSCECLRSGASTAKSYVLQGSAPKVPKNFKEFLSNDGNKEALISFLRAEGQVMHMPIF
;
A
#
# COMPACT_ATOMS: atom_id res chain seq x y z
N MET A 1 -21.38 20.63 39.77
CA MET A 1 -21.49 20.64 38.29
C MET A 1 -20.16 20.95 37.59
N GLU A 2 -19.36 21.92 38.05
CA GLU A 2 -18.10 22.33 37.37
C GLU A 2 -17.09 21.20 37.08
N LYS A 3 -16.89 20.24 37.99
CA LYS A 3 -15.92 19.16 37.78
C LYS A 3 -16.28 18.20 36.64
N VAL A 4 -17.57 18.06 36.31
CA VAL A 4 -18.07 17.10 35.30
C VAL A 4 -17.87 17.60 33.87
N LEU A 5 -17.84 18.93 33.68
CA LEU A 5 -17.59 19.55 32.36
C LEU A 5 -16.10 19.84 32.10
N LYS A 6 -15.24 19.56 33.08
CA LYS A 6 -13.78 19.81 32.99
C LYS A 6 -13.06 18.75 32.14
N TYR A 7 -13.68 17.58 31.97
CA TYR A 7 -13.11 16.45 31.24
C TYR A 7 -14.14 15.88 30.26
N PRO A 8 -13.71 15.41 29.09
CA PRO A 8 -14.61 14.75 28.15
C PRO A 8 -15.26 13.54 28.83
N LEU A 9 -16.59 13.44 28.71
CA LEU A 9 -17.38 12.33 29.27
C LEU A 9 -17.14 10.99 28.54
N SER A 10 -16.40 11.03 27.44
CA SER A 10 -15.97 9.87 26.66
C SER A 10 -14.46 9.70 26.74
N PRO A 11 -13.96 8.45 26.66
CA PRO A 11 -12.52 8.16 26.70
C PRO A 11 -11.75 8.71 25.50
N VAL A 12 -12.46 9.11 24.44
CA VAL A 12 -11.92 9.67 23.21
C VAL A 12 -12.78 10.85 22.73
N PRO A 13 -12.19 11.88 22.10
CA PRO A 13 -12.94 12.98 21.51
C PRO A 13 -13.90 12.49 20.43
N TRP A 14 -15.16 12.95 20.47
CA TRP A 14 -16.19 12.60 19.49
C TRP A 14 -15.85 13.03 18.05
N SER A 15 -14.96 14.00 17.89
CA SER A 15 -14.42 14.40 16.59
C SER A 15 -13.50 13.34 15.96
N LEU A 16 -13.02 12.36 16.75
CA LEU A 16 -12.08 11.32 16.33
C LEU A 16 -12.65 9.91 16.47
N SER A 17 -13.79 9.74 17.16
CA SER A 17 -14.39 8.44 17.44
C SER A 17 -15.88 8.38 17.12
N SER A 18 -16.34 7.23 16.65
CA SER A 18 -17.76 6.89 16.59
C SER A 18 -18.37 6.87 18.00
N PRO A 19 -19.71 6.90 18.13
CA PRO A 19 -20.38 6.80 19.43
C PRO A 19 -19.99 5.55 20.25
N GLY A 20 -19.50 4.49 19.60
CA GLY A 20 -18.98 3.28 20.25
C GLY A 20 -17.49 3.35 20.62
N GLY A 21 -16.84 4.52 20.53
CA GLY A 21 -15.42 4.70 20.86
C GLY A 21 -14.43 4.18 19.81
N LEU A 22 -14.91 3.72 18.66
CA LEU A 22 -14.03 3.26 17.57
C LEU A 22 -13.52 4.46 16.76
N PRO A 23 -12.29 4.41 16.21
CA PRO A 23 -11.79 5.47 15.34
C PRO A 23 -12.72 5.77 14.16
N LEU A 24 -12.96 7.05 13.87
CA LEU A 24 -13.72 7.45 12.69
C LEU A 24 -12.94 7.10 11.42
N LYS A 25 -13.66 6.61 10.40
CA LYS A 25 -13.08 6.33 9.08
C LYS A 25 -12.84 7.67 8.38
N ILE A 26 -11.62 8.19 8.50
CA ILE A 26 -11.21 9.39 7.77
C ILE A 26 -10.79 9.02 6.34
N ASN A 27 -11.18 9.84 5.37
CA ASN A 27 -10.70 9.69 4.00
C ASN A 27 -9.25 10.18 3.91
N LYS A 28 -8.30 9.24 3.86
CA LYS A 28 -6.86 9.52 3.76
C LYS A 28 -6.49 10.37 2.53
N ALA A 29 -7.28 10.33 1.47
CA ALA A 29 -7.03 11.10 0.25
C ALA A 29 -7.40 12.59 0.37
N THR A 30 -8.13 12.98 1.43
CA THR A 30 -8.57 14.39 1.61
C THR A 30 -7.39 15.37 1.66
N LEU A 31 -6.29 14.97 2.31
CA LEU A 31 -5.08 15.80 2.37
C LEU A 31 -4.43 15.91 0.99
N LEU A 32 -4.30 14.80 0.28
CA LEU A 32 -3.73 14.76 -1.07
C LEU A 32 -4.51 15.69 -2.01
N HIS A 33 -5.84 15.57 -2.06
CA HIS A 33 -6.67 16.42 -2.92
C HIS A 33 -6.57 17.91 -2.57
N LYS A 34 -6.42 18.24 -1.29
CA LYS A 34 -6.18 19.62 -0.88
C LYS A 34 -4.81 20.12 -1.34
N LEU A 35 -3.77 19.28 -1.28
CA LEU A 35 -2.43 19.63 -1.75
C LEU A 35 -2.40 19.76 -3.28
N GLU A 36 -3.04 18.86 -4.02
CA GLU A 36 -3.20 18.93 -5.48
C GLU A 36 -3.84 20.26 -5.91
N ASN A 37 -4.86 20.72 -5.19
CA ASN A 37 -5.53 21.99 -5.47
C ASN A 37 -4.71 23.23 -5.07
N THR A 38 -3.69 23.08 -4.23
CA THR A 38 -2.89 24.21 -3.69
C THR A 38 -1.55 24.36 -4.41
N PHE A 39 -1.00 23.26 -4.95
CA PHE A 39 0.32 23.23 -5.58
C PHE A 39 0.21 22.88 -7.07
N ASN A 40 0.16 23.90 -7.91
CA ASN A 40 0.30 23.76 -9.38
C ASN A 40 1.75 23.57 -9.85
N CYS A 41 2.73 23.54 -8.93
CA CYS A 41 4.15 23.51 -9.28
C CYS A 41 4.91 22.64 -8.29
N PHE A 42 4.97 21.33 -8.55
CA PHE A 42 6.25 20.65 -8.40
C PHE A 42 6.85 20.63 -9.80
N GLU A 43 7.72 21.59 -10.11
CA GLU A 43 8.76 21.28 -11.08
C GLU A 43 9.51 20.10 -10.48
N SER A 44 9.27 18.90 -11.02
CA SER A 44 10.00 17.72 -10.60
C SER A 44 11.46 17.98 -10.99
N GLN A 45 12.26 18.47 -10.04
CA GLN A 45 13.69 18.47 -10.21
C GLN A 45 14.07 17.02 -10.49
N ASP A 46 14.65 16.76 -11.66
CA ASP A 46 14.97 15.42 -12.09
C ASP A 46 16.18 14.92 -11.29
N PHE A 47 15.91 14.43 -10.07
CA PHE A 47 16.91 13.83 -9.20
C PHE A 47 17.40 12.46 -9.70
N SER A 48 16.82 11.93 -10.79
CA SER A 48 17.15 10.59 -11.31
C SER A 48 18.59 10.48 -11.79
N ARG A 49 19.20 11.62 -12.13
CA ARG A 49 20.58 11.73 -12.63
C ARG A 49 21.59 12.21 -11.58
N GLN A 50 21.15 12.51 -10.36
CA GLN A 50 22.07 12.94 -9.32
C GLN A 50 22.78 11.72 -8.71
N PRO A 51 24.11 11.76 -8.56
CA PRO A 51 24.83 10.72 -7.84
C PRO A 51 24.34 10.69 -6.39
N TYR A 52 24.22 9.49 -5.81
CA TYR A 52 23.79 9.25 -4.42
C TYR A 52 22.31 9.52 -4.11
N THR A 53 21.44 9.56 -5.12
CA THR A 53 19.99 9.57 -4.89
C THR A 53 19.46 8.15 -4.67
N ALA A 54 18.67 7.96 -3.61
CA ALA A 54 17.92 6.74 -3.35
C ALA A 54 16.41 7.03 -3.39
N TYR A 55 15.66 6.23 -4.14
CA TYR A 55 14.20 6.36 -4.24
C TYR A 55 13.53 5.35 -3.32
N ILE A 56 12.71 5.82 -2.39
CA ILE A 56 11.90 4.96 -1.54
C ILE A 56 10.46 5.01 -2.07
N ILE A 57 9.99 3.88 -2.59
CA ILE A 57 8.67 3.77 -3.21
C ILE A 57 7.73 3.04 -2.25
N ASP A 58 6.57 3.65 -1.98
CA ASP A 58 5.45 2.95 -1.33
C ASP A 58 4.90 1.89 -2.30
N GLY A 59 5.34 0.66 -2.06
CA GLY A 59 4.96 -0.49 -2.87
C GLY A 59 3.48 -0.82 -2.77
N ASN A 60 2.83 -0.58 -1.62
CA ASN A 60 1.39 -0.84 -1.51
C ASN A 60 0.59 0.11 -2.39
N ALA A 61 0.97 1.39 -2.43
CA ALA A 61 0.35 2.37 -3.32
C ALA A 61 0.53 1.97 -4.80
N LEU A 62 1.76 1.64 -5.19
CA LEU A 62 2.09 1.22 -6.56
C LEU A 62 1.29 -0.03 -6.98
N LEU A 63 1.24 -1.06 -6.13
CA LEU A 63 0.49 -2.28 -6.42
C LEU A 63 -1.02 -2.02 -6.58
N HIS A 64 -1.59 -1.12 -5.77
CA HIS A 64 -2.99 -0.74 -5.92
C HIS A 64 -3.28 0.07 -7.21
N CYS A 65 -2.31 0.86 -7.67
CA CYS A 65 -2.40 1.61 -8.93
C CYS A 65 -2.34 0.69 -10.17
N LEU A 66 -1.55 -0.40 -10.14
CA LEU A 66 -1.36 -1.31 -11.28
C LEU A 66 -2.50 -2.32 -11.51
N SER A 67 -3.59 -2.20 -10.75
CA SER A 67 -4.66 -3.20 -10.65
C SER A 67 -5.49 -3.50 -11.92
N SER A 68 -5.20 -2.86 -13.06
CA SER A 68 -6.03 -2.93 -14.28
C SER A 68 -5.34 -3.42 -15.57
N GLY A 69 -4.09 -3.90 -15.51
CA GLY A 69 -3.25 -4.04 -16.73
C GLY A 69 -2.89 -5.44 -17.25
N PRO A 70 -2.45 -6.40 -16.42
CA PRO A 70 -1.75 -7.59 -16.94
C PRO A 70 -2.50 -8.92 -16.78
N ASP A 71 -2.38 -9.78 -17.79
CA ASP A 71 -3.01 -11.11 -17.83
C ASP A 71 -2.36 -12.11 -16.86
N THR A 72 -1.06 -11.98 -16.60
CA THR A 72 -0.28 -12.91 -15.76
C THR A 72 0.52 -12.19 -14.69
N PHE A 73 0.82 -12.87 -13.58
CA PHE A 73 1.68 -12.30 -12.53
C PHE A 73 3.09 -11.95 -13.03
N LYS A 74 3.58 -12.64 -14.06
CA LYS A 74 4.86 -12.32 -14.70
C LYS A 74 4.81 -10.98 -15.44
N ASP A 75 3.75 -10.72 -16.18
CA ASP A 75 3.59 -9.43 -16.86
C ASP A 75 3.28 -8.31 -15.88
N PHE A 76 2.59 -8.63 -14.78
CA PHE A 76 2.44 -7.73 -13.64
C PHE A 76 3.79 -7.32 -13.05
N ALA A 77 4.70 -8.28 -12.80
CA ALA A 77 6.03 -7.98 -12.29
C ALA A 77 6.82 -7.06 -13.22
N LYS A 78 6.80 -7.35 -14.54
CA LYS A 78 7.43 -6.47 -15.54
C LYS A 78 6.84 -5.07 -15.52
N GLN A 79 5.52 -4.95 -15.42
CA GLN A 79 4.85 -3.65 -15.37
C GLN A 79 5.22 -2.88 -14.10
N ALA A 80 5.26 -3.56 -12.95
CA ALA A 80 5.68 -2.98 -11.68
C ALA A 80 7.11 -2.47 -11.73
N PHE A 81 8.05 -3.25 -12.27
CA PHE A 81 9.44 -2.79 -12.38
C PHE A 81 9.63 -1.69 -13.42
N ARG A 82 8.87 -1.68 -14.52
CA ARG A 82 8.86 -0.58 -15.50
C ARG A 82 8.34 0.72 -14.92
N SER A 83 7.43 0.67 -13.95
CA SER A 83 6.93 1.87 -13.27
C SER A 83 7.92 2.44 -12.24
N LEU A 84 9.00 1.72 -11.91
CA LEU A 84 10.02 2.23 -11.02
C LEU A 84 10.94 3.23 -11.76
N PRO A 85 11.43 4.26 -11.04
CA PRO A 85 12.38 5.21 -11.61
C PRO A 85 13.68 4.49 -11.97
N GLN A 86 14.22 4.78 -13.17
CA GLN A 86 15.45 4.17 -13.68
C GLN A 86 16.67 4.85 -13.03
N THR A 87 17.04 4.41 -11.85
CA THR A 87 18.09 5.03 -11.03
C THR A 87 18.99 3.98 -10.38
N THR A 88 20.10 4.43 -9.80
CA THR A 88 21.09 3.54 -9.17
C THR A 88 20.59 2.84 -7.91
N SER A 89 19.60 3.39 -7.21
CA SER A 89 19.10 2.84 -5.95
C SER A 89 17.60 3.08 -5.79
N VAL A 90 16.82 2.00 -5.81
CA VAL A 90 15.37 2.03 -5.61
C VAL A 90 14.99 1.01 -4.54
N HIS A 91 14.46 1.50 -3.42
CA HIS A 91 13.91 0.69 -2.34
C HIS A 91 12.39 0.58 -2.50
N PHE A 92 11.93 -0.61 -2.87
CA PHE A 92 10.51 -0.95 -2.93
C PHE A 92 10.04 -1.41 -1.56
N VAL A 93 9.27 -0.57 -0.85
CA VAL A 93 8.87 -0.83 0.54
C VAL A 93 7.40 -1.20 0.60
N THR A 94 7.10 -2.34 1.22
CA THR A 94 5.73 -2.79 1.46
C THR A 94 5.49 -2.94 2.96
N ASP A 95 4.26 -2.67 3.39
CA ASP A 95 3.90 -2.89 4.78
C ASP A 95 3.89 -4.39 5.08
N THR A 96 4.61 -4.79 6.13
CA THR A 96 4.52 -6.13 6.71
C THR A 96 3.38 -6.17 7.71
N TYR A 97 2.57 -7.23 7.65
CA TYR A 97 1.46 -7.42 8.57
C TYR A 97 1.97 -8.13 9.82
N LYS A 98 2.09 -7.36 10.92
CA LYS A 98 2.34 -7.95 12.24
C LYS A 98 1.01 -8.23 12.94
N PRO A 99 0.86 -9.38 13.61
CA PRO A 99 -0.30 -9.61 14.47
C PRO A 99 -0.38 -8.50 15.53
N TYR A 100 -1.60 -8.06 15.83
CA TYR A 100 -1.90 -6.96 16.78
C TYR A 100 -1.44 -5.55 16.34
N SER A 101 -1.10 -5.34 15.07
CA SER A 101 -0.85 -3.99 14.54
C SER A 101 -2.15 -3.21 14.31
N LYS A 102 -2.08 -1.87 14.33
CA LYS A 102 -3.19 -0.99 13.91
C LYS A 102 -3.78 -1.40 12.56
N LYS A 103 -2.92 -1.87 11.65
CA LYS A 103 -3.33 -2.31 10.31
C LYS A 103 -4.12 -3.62 10.35
N SER A 104 -3.74 -4.56 11.21
CA SER A 104 -4.49 -5.81 11.44
C SER A 104 -5.90 -5.54 11.99
N CYS A 105 -6.04 -4.61 12.95
CA CYS A 105 -7.34 -4.21 13.47
C CYS A 105 -8.26 -3.59 12.40
N GLU A 106 -7.74 -2.71 11.54
CA GLU A 106 -8.52 -2.15 10.42
C GLU A 106 -8.88 -3.19 9.35
N CYS A 107 -8.00 -4.17 9.13
CA CYS A 107 -8.20 -5.29 8.20
C CYS A 107 -9.38 -6.18 8.66
N LEU A 108 -9.39 -6.56 9.95
CA LEU A 108 -10.49 -7.29 10.60
C LEU A 108 -11.80 -6.52 10.50
N ARG A 109 -11.78 -5.21 10.76
CA ARG A 109 -12.97 -4.35 10.67
C ARG A 109 -13.50 -4.22 9.24
N SER A 110 -12.63 -4.36 8.24
CA SER A 110 -13.00 -4.25 6.82
C SER A 110 -13.44 -5.58 6.20
N GLY A 111 -13.44 -6.68 6.96
CA GLY A 111 -13.86 -8.01 6.47
C GLY A 111 -12.87 -8.69 5.51
N ALA A 112 -11.63 -8.19 5.42
CA ALA A 112 -10.64 -8.72 4.47
C ALA A 112 -10.20 -10.16 4.76
N SER A 113 -10.49 -10.69 5.96
CA SER A 113 -10.23 -12.08 6.34
C SER A 113 -11.03 -13.13 5.56
N THR A 114 -12.03 -12.74 4.76
CA THR A 114 -12.79 -13.66 3.90
C THR A 114 -12.30 -13.73 2.45
N ALA A 115 -11.26 -12.98 2.10
CA ALA A 115 -10.72 -12.97 0.74
C ALA A 115 -10.01 -14.30 0.41
N LYS A 116 -10.26 -14.83 -0.80
CA LYS A 116 -9.73 -16.11 -1.26
C LYS A 116 -8.19 -16.12 -1.27
N SER A 117 -7.60 -17.21 -0.81
CA SER A 117 -6.15 -17.47 -0.93
C SER A 117 -5.82 -17.95 -2.34
N TYR A 118 -4.74 -17.45 -2.91
CA TYR A 118 -4.24 -17.84 -4.23
C TYR A 118 -2.86 -18.49 -4.10
N VAL A 119 -2.64 -19.57 -4.83
CA VAL A 119 -1.34 -20.24 -4.88
C VAL A 119 -0.57 -19.72 -6.10
N LEU A 120 0.55 -19.04 -5.85
CA LEU A 120 1.46 -18.54 -6.89
C LEU A 120 2.54 -19.60 -7.23
N GLN A 121 2.14 -20.84 -7.54
CA GLN A 121 3.05 -21.91 -7.98
C GLN A 121 2.76 -22.35 -9.44
N GLY A 122 3.82 -22.59 -10.23
CA GLY A 122 3.72 -23.11 -11.60
C GLY A 122 3.69 -22.06 -12.71
N SER A 123 3.38 -22.46 -13.95
CA SER A 123 3.45 -21.58 -15.13
C SER A 123 2.51 -20.37 -15.00
N ALA A 124 3.08 -19.21 -14.65
CA ALA A 124 2.49 -17.88 -14.66
C ALA A 124 0.96 -17.84 -14.47
N PRO A 125 0.44 -18.03 -13.23
CA PRO A 125 -0.99 -17.94 -12.98
C PRO A 125 -1.54 -16.59 -13.46
N LYS A 126 -2.79 -16.60 -13.92
CA LYS A 126 -3.47 -15.38 -14.34
C LYS A 126 -3.71 -14.46 -13.15
N VAL A 127 -3.58 -13.16 -13.35
CA VAL A 127 -3.91 -12.18 -12.31
C VAL A 127 -5.43 -12.25 -12.04
N PRO A 128 -5.87 -12.26 -10.77
CA PRO A 128 -7.28 -12.25 -10.45
C PRO A 128 -7.97 -11.00 -11.00
N LYS A 129 -9.16 -11.15 -11.58
CA LYS A 129 -9.97 -10.02 -12.07
C LYS A 129 -10.22 -8.96 -10.98
N ASN A 130 -10.40 -9.40 -9.73
CA ASN A 130 -10.54 -8.53 -8.57
C ASN A 130 -9.20 -8.37 -7.83
N PHE A 131 -8.21 -7.71 -8.45
CA PHE A 131 -6.88 -7.57 -7.86
C PHE A 131 -6.87 -6.83 -6.51
N LYS A 132 -7.80 -5.89 -6.30
CA LYS A 132 -7.96 -5.20 -5.01
C LYS A 132 -8.37 -6.14 -3.88
N GLU A 133 -9.21 -7.13 -4.18
CA GLU A 133 -9.62 -8.17 -3.24
C GLU A 133 -8.46 -9.14 -2.96
N PHE A 134 -7.71 -9.52 -4.00
CA PHE A 134 -6.47 -10.30 -3.87
C PHE A 134 -5.49 -9.63 -2.91
N LEU A 135 -5.23 -8.33 -3.09
CA LEU A 135 -4.36 -7.55 -2.21
C LEU A 135 -4.94 -7.36 -0.81
N SER A 136 -6.23 -7.57 -0.58
CA SER A 136 -6.79 -7.44 0.77
C SER A 136 -6.39 -8.60 1.70
N ASN A 137 -6.03 -9.75 1.13
CA ASN A 137 -5.55 -10.92 1.86
C ASN A 137 -4.04 -10.82 2.11
N ASP A 138 -3.63 -10.95 3.36
CA ASP A 138 -2.23 -10.80 3.77
C ASP A 138 -1.33 -11.92 3.22
N GLY A 139 -1.80 -13.17 3.20
CA GLY A 139 -1.05 -14.30 2.63
C GLY A 139 -0.81 -14.15 1.13
N ASN A 140 -1.80 -13.61 0.39
CA ASN A 140 -1.63 -13.30 -1.03
C ASN A 140 -0.61 -12.19 -1.26
N LYS A 141 -0.59 -11.17 -0.40
CA LYS A 141 0.41 -10.09 -0.46
C LYS A 141 1.82 -10.62 -0.21
N GLU A 142 2.00 -11.43 0.83
CA GLU A 142 3.29 -12.05 1.13
C GLU A 142 3.78 -12.93 -0.01
N ALA A 143 2.88 -13.73 -0.60
CA ALA A 143 3.19 -14.52 -1.78
C ALA A 143 3.58 -13.64 -2.98
N LEU A 144 2.85 -12.55 -3.22
CA LEU A 144 3.15 -11.61 -4.30
C LEU A 144 4.51 -10.92 -4.09
N ILE A 145 4.81 -10.46 -2.88
CA ILE A 145 6.09 -9.82 -2.56
C ILE A 145 7.24 -10.80 -2.75
N SER A 146 7.06 -12.05 -2.32
CA SER A 146 8.04 -13.12 -2.51
C SER A 146 8.26 -13.43 -3.99
N PHE A 147 7.18 -13.46 -4.78
CA PHE A 147 7.24 -13.62 -6.24
C PHE A 147 7.97 -12.44 -6.92
N LEU A 148 7.65 -11.20 -6.57
CA LEU A 148 8.33 -10.02 -7.10
C LEU A 148 9.82 -10.01 -6.75
N ARG A 149 10.19 -10.40 -5.52
CA ARG A 149 11.59 -10.55 -5.12
C ARG A 149 12.31 -11.56 -6.02
N ALA A 150 11.71 -12.72 -6.28
CA ALA A 150 12.30 -13.75 -7.14
C ALA A 150 12.46 -13.27 -8.59
N GLU A 151 11.42 -12.65 -9.17
CA GLU A 151 11.49 -12.11 -10.54
C GLU A 151 12.48 -10.93 -10.66
N GLY A 152 12.59 -10.08 -9.63
CA GLY A 152 13.53 -8.96 -9.61
C GLY A 152 15.00 -9.41 -9.65
N GLN A 153 15.32 -10.51 -8.97
CA GLN A 153 16.66 -11.14 -9.03
C GLN A 153 16.98 -11.66 -10.44
N VAL A 154 16.00 -12.30 -11.11
CA VAL A 154 16.16 -12.79 -12.49
C VAL A 154 16.33 -11.63 -13.48
N MET A 155 15.70 -10.48 -13.23
CA MET A 155 15.79 -9.30 -14.09
C MET A 155 16.97 -8.38 -13.76
N HIS A 156 17.88 -8.78 -12.84
CA HIS A 156 19.03 -7.98 -12.37
C HIS A 156 18.66 -6.56 -11.90
N MET A 157 17.47 -6.39 -11.31
CA MET A 157 17.04 -5.09 -10.81
C MET A 157 17.62 -4.86 -9.39
N PRO A 158 18.23 -3.69 -9.10
CA PRO A 158 18.75 -3.37 -7.78
C PRO A 158 17.59 -2.98 -6.84
N ILE A 159 16.78 -3.96 -6.47
CA ILE A 159 15.61 -3.76 -5.60
C ILE A 159 15.93 -4.39 -4.25
N PHE A 160 16.82 -3.80 -3.45
CA PHE A 160 16.89 -3.98 -1.99
C PHE A 160 17.64 -2.84 -1.33
#